data_AF-A0A061NSW9-F1
#
_entry.id   AF-A0A061NSW9-F1
#
_cell.length_a   1.000
_cell.length_b   1.000
_cell.length_c   1.000
_cell.angle_alpha   90.00
_cell.angle_beta   90.00
_cell.angle_gamma   90.00
#
_symmetry.space_group_name_H-M   'P 1'
#
loop_
_entity.id
_entity.type
_entity.pdbx_description
1 polymer ?
#
loop_
_entity_poly.entity_id
_entity_poly.type
_entity_poly.pdbx_seq_one_letter_code
_entity_poly.pdbx_strand_id
1 'polypeptide(L)'
;MKKIETDEQREKALAFLVETADELEHPLLPEEERAKKHKLFDYVSEQIQVYNRKFYAGLDFPPDEPVQPNIEPEPQRDWLGM
;
A
#
# COMPACT_ATOMS: atom_id res chain seq x y z
N MET A 1 1.41 -12.61 0.24
CA MET A 1 1.86 -11.23 -0.05
C MET A 1 2.68 -10.74 1.15
N LYS A 2 3.72 -9.92 0.95
CA LYS A 2 4.49 -9.33 2.05
C LYS A 2 3.80 -8.06 2.57
N LYS A 3 4.19 -7.57 3.76
CA LYS A 3 3.73 -6.29 4.29
C LYS A 3 4.02 -5.16 3.30
N ILE A 4 3.14 -4.16 3.25
CA ILE A 4 3.32 -2.95 2.44
C ILE A 4 4.13 -1.95 3.27
N GLU A 5 5.28 -1.53 2.74
CA GLU A 5 6.24 -0.66 3.42
C GLU A 5 6.56 0.60 2.61
N THR A 6 6.27 0.61 1.31
CA THR A 6 6.53 1.73 0.40
C THR A 6 5.29 2.15 -0.39
N ASP A 7 5.27 3.38 -0.90
CA ASP A 7 4.18 3.87 -1.74
C ASP A 7 4.04 3.07 -3.04
N GLU A 8 5.14 2.66 -3.68
CA GLU A 8 5.09 1.80 -4.88
C GLU A 8 4.40 0.46 -4.59
N GLN A 9 4.63 -0.13 -3.41
CA GLN A 9 3.95 -1.36 -3.00
C GLN A 9 2.46 -1.10 -2.72
N ARG A 10 2.12 0.05 -2.14
CA ARG A 10 0.74 0.47 -1.92
C ARG A 10 0.00 0.66 -3.25
N GLU A 11 0.60 1.34 -4.22
CA GLU A 11 0.00 1.56 -5.54
C GLU A 11 -0.23 0.25 -6.28
N LYS A 12 0.76 -0.66 -6.30
CA LYS A 12 0.59 -2.00 -6.87
C LYS A 12 -0.50 -2.80 -6.16
N ALA A 13 -0.59 -2.69 -4.83
CA ALA A 13 -1.63 -3.35 -4.06
C ALA A 13 -3.03 -2.79 -4.37
N LEU A 14 -3.15 -1.47 -4.57
CA LEU A 14 -4.39 -0.82 -5.00
C LEU A 14 -4.81 -1.28 -6.41
N ALA A 15 -3.87 -1.30 -7.37
CA ALA A 15 -4.14 -1.81 -8.71
C ALA A 15 -4.61 -3.28 -8.68
N PHE A 16 -3.95 -4.12 -7.88
CA PHE A 16 -4.36 -5.51 -7.67
C PHE A 16 -5.80 -5.63 -7.13
N LEU A 17 -6.21 -4.78 -6.17
CA LEU A 17 -7.57 -4.82 -5.65
C LEU A 17 -8.59 -4.46 -6.75
N VAL A 18 -8.32 -3.46 -7.58
CA VAL A 18 -9.22 -3.08 -8.68
C VAL A 18 -9.37 -4.23 -9.68
N GLU A 19 -8.26 -4.78 -10.16
CA GLU A 19 -8.28 -5.91 -11.10
C GLU A 19 -8.99 -7.14 -10.51
N THR A 20 -8.73 -7.44 -9.24
CA THR A 20 -9.35 -8.60 -8.57
C THR A 20 -10.85 -8.40 -8.35
N ALA A 21 -11.31 -7.16 -8.12
CA ALA A 21 -12.73 -6.85 -8.00
C ALA A 21 -13.47 -7.16 -9.31
N ASP A 22 -12.92 -6.73 -10.44
CA ASP A 22 -13.48 -7.02 -11.77
C ASP A 22 -13.55 -8.52 -12.04
N GLU A 23 -12.50 -9.27 -11.67
CA GLU A 23 -12.48 -10.73 -11.81
C GLU A 23 -13.51 -11.43 -10.92
N LEU A 24 -13.71 -10.93 -9.69
CA LEU A 24 -14.67 -11.48 -8.73
C LEU A 24 -16.12 -11.29 -9.18
N GLU A 25 -16.42 -10.24 -9.93
CA GLU A 25 -17.75 -10.02 -10.49
C GLU A 25 -18.08 -10.98 -11.64
N HIS A 26 -17.09 -11.69 -12.18
CA HIS A 26 -17.31 -12.57 -13.32
C HIS A 26 -18.27 -13.73 -12.98
N PRO A 27 -19.37 -13.92 -13.74
CA PRO A 27 -20.42 -14.88 -13.40
C PRO A 27 -19.99 -16.35 -13.56
N LEU A 28 -18.96 -16.61 -14.39
CA LEU A 28 -18.42 -17.95 -14.61
C LEU A 28 -17.20 -18.28 -13.72
N LEU A 29 -16.82 -17.40 -12.79
CA LEU A 29 -15.73 -17.69 -11.87
C LEU A 29 -16.16 -18.81 -10.89
N PRO A 30 -15.44 -19.94 -10.85
CA PRO A 30 -15.76 -21.05 -9.95
C PRO A 30 -15.80 -20.61 -8.49
N GLU A 31 -16.71 -21.17 -7.70
CA GLU A 31 -16.92 -20.77 -6.30
C GLU A 31 -15.66 -20.94 -5.43
N GLU A 32 -14.91 -22.02 -5.64
CA GLU A 32 -13.65 -22.23 -4.91
C GLU A 32 -12.59 -21.18 -5.24
N GLU A 33 -12.49 -20.78 -6.51
CA GLU A 33 -11.55 -19.74 -6.94
C GLU A 33 -11.99 -18.38 -6.45
N ARG A 34 -13.29 -18.08 -6.52
CA ARG A 34 -13.91 -16.89 -5.93
C ARG A 34 -13.59 -16.76 -4.45
N ALA A 35 -13.77 -17.83 -3.68
CA ALA A 35 -13.46 -17.84 -2.25
C ALA A 35 -11.97 -17.60 -1.96
N LYS A 36 -11.06 -18.17 -2.77
CA LYS A 36 -9.62 -17.92 -2.65
C LYS A 36 -9.27 -16.47 -2.98
N LYS A 37 -9.84 -15.92 -4.04
CA LYS A 37 -9.64 -14.52 -4.46
C LYS A 37 -10.18 -13.55 -3.42
N HIS A 38 -11.35 -13.79 -2.84
CA HIS A 38 -11.87 -12.99 -1.72
C HIS A 38 -10.93 -12.99 -0.52
N LYS A 39 -10.43 -14.15 -0.09
CA LYS A 39 -9.47 -14.21 1.03
C LYS A 39 -8.20 -13.40 0.76
N LEU A 40 -7.68 -13.47 -0.46
CA LEU A 40 -6.50 -12.70 -0.84
C LEU A 40 -6.81 -11.20 -0.93
N PHE A 41 -7.97 -10.84 -1.49
CA PHE A 41 -8.46 -9.47 -1.55
C PHE A 41 -8.55 -8.85 -0.16
N ASP A 42 -9.21 -9.55 0.79
CA ASP A 42 -9.37 -9.08 2.17
C ASP A 42 -8.02 -8.86 2.85
N TYR A 43 -7.09 -9.80 2.67
CA TYR A 43 -5.74 -9.70 3.21
C TYR A 43 -4.99 -8.49 2.68
N VAL A 44 -5.03 -8.25 1.36
CA VAL A 44 -4.34 -7.11 0.74
C VAL A 44 -4.97 -5.79 1.15
N SER A 45 -6.31 -5.73 1.20
CA SER A 45 -7.05 -4.57 1.71
C SER A 45 -6.64 -4.22 3.13
N GLU A 46 -6.51 -5.20 4.03
CA GLU A 46 -6.02 -4.98 5.39
C GLU A 46 -4.61 -4.40 5.41
N GLN A 47 -3.68 -4.91 4.59
CA GLN A 47 -2.31 -4.38 4.52
C GLN A 47 -2.28 -2.92 4.05
N ILE A 48 -3.11 -2.55 3.07
CA ILE A 48 -3.23 -1.16 2.60
C ILE A 48 -3.77 -0.27 3.73
N GLN A 49 -4.78 -0.73 4.48
CA GLN A 49 -5.32 0.03 5.60
C GLN A 49 -4.29 0.22 6.71
N VAL A 50 -3.46 -0.79 7.01
CA VAL A 50 -2.36 -0.68 7.98
C VAL A 50 -1.35 0.37 7.53
N TYR A 51 -0.95 0.34 6.25
CA TYR A 51 -0.07 1.35 5.69
C TYR A 51 -0.69 2.75 5.76
N ASN A 52 -1.95 2.89 5.31
CA ASN A 52 -2.65 4.16 5.31
C ASN A 52 -2.78 4.75 6.72
N ARG A 53 -3.11 3.93 7.73
CA ARG A 53 -3.14 4.36 9.13
C ARG A 53 -1.77 4.79 9.65
N LYS A 54 -0.68 4.19 9.18
CA LYS A 54 0.67 4.55 9.63
C LYS A 54 1.13 5.89 9.06
N PHE A 55 0.86 6.16 7.80
CA PHE A 55 1.43 7.31 7.08
C PHE A 55 0.44 8.46 6.84
N TYR A 56 -0.86 8.18 6.87
CA TYR A 56 -1.92 9.15 6.55
C TYR A 56 -2.94 9.33 7.69
N ALA A 57 -2.74 8.71 8.87
CA ALA A 57 -3.62 8.96 10.01
C ALA A 57 -3.55 10.42 10.45
N GLY A 58 -4.71 11.08 10.52
CA GLY A 58 -4.82 12.49 10.90
C GLY A 58 -4.74 13.47 9.72
N LEU A 59 -4.64 12.99 8.48
CA LEU A 59 -4.79 13.81 7.28
C LEU A 59 -6.27 13.76 6.85
N ASP A 60 -7.00 14.86 7.04
CA ASP A 60 -8.40 15.00 6.54
C ASP A 60 -8.47 14.90 5.01
N PHE A 61 -7.36 15.26 4.35
CA PHE A 61 -7.14 15.07 2.92
C PHE A 61 -5.74 14.48 2.74
N PRO A 62 -5.57 13.36 2.03
CA PRO A 62 -4.25 12.90 1.66
C PRO A 62 -3.58 14.01 0.84
N PRO A 63 -2.35 14.44 1.16
CA PRO A 63 -1.62 15.43 0.37
C PRO A 63 -1.52 14.96 -1.07
N ASP A 64 -1.58 15.90 -2.03
CA ASP A 64 -1.41 15.62 -3.47
C ASP A 64 -0.07 14.95 -3.78
N GLU A 65 0.91 15.08 -2.87
CA GLU A 65 2.21 14.41 -2.94
C GLU A 65 2.35 13.40 -1.78
N PRO A 66 2.92 12.20 -2.03
CA PRO A 66 3.19 11.23 -0.98
C PRO A 66 4.11 11.84 0.07
N VAL A 67 3.79 11.62 1.35
CA VAL A 67 4.62 12.07 2.47
C VAL A 67 5.98 11.37 2.36
N GLN A 68 7.01 12.11 1.95
CA GLN A 68 8.36 11.56 1.82
C GLN A 68 8.75 10.91 3.17
N PRO A 69 9.23 9.65 3.17
CA PRO A 69 9.71 9.04 4.40
C PRO A 69 10.81 9.91 4.97
N ASN A 70 10.68 10.30 6.24
CA ASN A 70 11.59 11.19 6.96
C ASN A 70 13.06 10.74 6.75
N ILE A 71 13.73 11.33 5.76
CA ILE A 71 15.17 11.19 5.59
C ILE A 71 15.73 12.03 6.73
N GLU A 72 16.16 11.39 7.81
CA GLU A 72 17.00 12.06 8.79
C GLU A 72 18.11 12.74 8.00
N PRO A 73 18.28 14.07 8.09
CA PRO A 73 19.32 14.75 7.33
C PRO A 73 20.64 14.09 7.73
N GLU A 74 21.37 13.56 6.75
CA GLU A 74 22.70 13.00 6.99
C GLU A 74 23.47 13.99 7.86
N PRO A 75 24.15 13.54 8.94
CA PRO A 75 24.95 14.45 9.76
C PRO A 75 25.93 15.12 8.81
N GLN A 76 25.79 16.45 8.66
CA GLN A 76 26.66 17.24 7.80
C GLN A 76 28.08 16.90 8.21
N ARG A 77 28.79 16.12 7.39
CA ARG A 77 30.21 15.88 7.59
C ARG A 77 30.87 17.23 7.39
N ASP A 78 31.26 17.84 8.50
CA ASP A 78 32.12 19.01 8.54
C ASP A 78 33.40 18.70 7.75
N TRP A 79 33.43 19.10 6.48
CA TRP A 79 34.62 19.04 5.63
C TRP A 79 35.63 20.16 5.97
N LEU A 80 35.52 20.76 7.15
CA LEU A 80 36.39 21.83 7.64
C LEU A 80 36.85 21.53 9.06
N GLY A 81 37.60 20.43 9.21
CA GLY A 81 38.49 20.20 10.35
C GLY A 81 39.91 20.07 9.83
N MET A 82 40.75 21.04 10.21
CA MET A 82 42.21 21.12 10.04
C MET A 82 42.97 19.79 10.05
#